data_AF-A0A255YT36-F1
#
_entry.id   AF-A0A255YT36-F1
#
_cell.length_a   1.000
_cell.length_b   1.000
_cell.length_c   1.000
_cell.angle_alpha   90.00
_cell.angle_beta   90.00
_cell.angle_gamma   90.00
#
_symmetry.space_group_name_H-M   'P 1'
#
loop_
_entity.id
_entity.type
_entity.pdbx_description
1 polymer ?
#
loop_
_entity_poly.entity_id
_entity_poly.type
_entity_poly.pdbx_seq_one_letter_code
_entity_poly.pdbx_strand_id
1 'polypeptide(L)'
;MTEFGLFIVRPPQGVATVAAIHPSRADDARVTLKRLRGSGFVIKALSKASVPSSEREAARVQLQGLINGMFEQAPYRPAVSLVW
;
A
#
# COMPACT_ATOMS: atom_id res chain seq x y z
N MET A 1 -1.71 -0.53 18.34
CA MET A 1 -2.10 -0.82 16.95
C MET A 1 -1.12 -0.11 16.04
N THR A 2 -0.68 -0.79 14.97
CA THR A 2 0.28 -0.22 14.02
C THR A 2 -0.48 0.46 12.90
N GLU A 3 -0.15 1.72 12.62
CA GLU A 3 -0.80 2.54 11.58
C GLU A 3 0.04 2.52 10.28
N PHE A 4 -0.47 1.85 9.25
CA PHE A 4 0.15 1.79 7.93
C PHE A 4 -0.34 2.90 7.03
N GLY A 5 0.57 3.55 6.30
CA GLY A 5 0.20 4.44 5.20
C GLY A 5 -0.10 3.64 3.94
N LEU A 6 -1.29 3.83 3.34
CA LEU A 6 -1.70 3.15 2.12
C LEU A 6 -1.53 4.05 0.89
N PHE A 7 -0.88 3.51 -0.14
CA PHE A 7 -0.63 4.21 -1.39
C PHE A 7 -0.97 3.31 -2.57
N ILE A 8 -1.73 3.84 -3.54
CA ILE A 8 -1.84 3.20 -4.85
C ILE A 8 -0.57 3.52 -5.63
N VAL A 9 0.09 2.48 -6.12
CA VAL A 9 1.25 2.56 -6.99
C VAL A 9 0.89 1.89 -8.32
N ARG A 10 0.89 2.65 -9.40
CA ARG A 10 0.60 2.14 -10.75
C ARG A 10 1.79 2.36 -11.67
N PRO A 11 2.43 1.30 -12.19
CA PRO A 11 3.46 1.43 -13.21
C PRO A 11 2.89 2.00 -14.51
N PRO A 12 3.73 2.61 -15.38
CA PRO A 12 3.30 3.09 -16.70
C PRO A 12 2.70 1.98 -17.56
N GLN A 13 3.28 0.78 -17.46
CA GLN A 13 2.78 -0.43 -18.08
C GLN A 13 2.56 -1.46 -16.96
N GLY A 14 1.30 -1.78 -16.68
CA GLY A 14 0.95 -2.80 -15.70
C GLY A 14 -0.23 -2.43 -14.81
N VAL A 15 -0.39 -3.22 -13.77
CA VAL A 15 -1.57 -3.19 -12.89
C VAL A 15 -1.24 -2.40 -11.63
N ALA A 16 -2.22 -1.64 -11.13
CA ALA A 16 -2.07 -0.89 -9.89
C ALA A 16 -1.99 -1.83 -8.69
N THR A 17 -1.07 -1.56 -7.78
CA THR A 17 -0.95 -2.26 -6.49
C THR A 17 -1.13 -1.27 -5.35
N VAL A 18 -1.51 -1.77 -4.18
CA VAL A 18 -1.52 -0.95 -2.96
C VAL A 18 -0.28 -1.27 -2.14
N ALA A 19 0.58 -0.28 -1.96
CA ALA A 19 1.68 -0.34 -1.03
C ALA A 19 1.21 0.06 0.37
N ALA A 20 1.37 -0.84 1.34
CA ALA A 20 1.12 -0.57 2.75
C ALA A 20 2.46 -0.37 3.47
N ILE A 21 2.71 0.84 3.95
CA ILE A 21 4.01 1.26 4.48
C ILE A 21 3.94 1.32 6.00
N HIS A 22 4.79 0.53 6.66
CA HIS A 22 4.98 0.55 8.09
C HIS A 22 5.66 1.87 8.53
N PRO A 23 5.28 2.47 9.68
CA PRO A 23 5.79 3.77 10.10
C PRO A 23 7.31 3.80 10.28
N SER A 24 7.94 2.67 10.63
CA SER A 24 9.41 2.56 10.75
C SER A 24 10.17 2.74 9.44
N ARG A 25 9.50 2.71 8.28
CA ARG A 25 10.09 2.91 6.95
C ARG A 25 9.50 4.07 6.18
N ALA A 26 8.75 4.94 6.87
CA ALA A 26 8.06 6.03 6.22
C ALA A 26 9.02 6.93 5.41
N ASP A 27 10.21 7.22 5.93
CA ASP A 27 11.22 8.04 5.25
C ASP A 27 11.82 7.34 4.02
N ASP A 28 12.27 6.10 4.15
CA ASP A 28 12.80 5.30 3.04
C ASP A 28 11.76 5.11 1.92
N ALA A 29 10.53 4.83 2.31
CA ALA A 29 9.43 4.63 1.38
C ALA A 29 9.06 5.96 0.70
N ARG A 30 9.10 7.09 1.40
CA ARG A 30 8.90 8.42 0.78
C ARG A 30 9.94 8.72 -0.30
N VAL A 31 11.21 8.40 -0.07
CA VAL A 31 12.27 8.55 -1.08
C VAL A 31 11.99 7.62 -2.29
N THR A 32 11.63 6.37 -2.02
CA THR A 32 11.33 5.38 -3.06
C THR A 32 10.12 5.79 -3.92
N LEU A 33 9.01 6.20 -3.29
CA LEU A 33 7.83 6.69 -3.98
C LEU A 33 8.14 7.95 -4.81
N LYS A 34 8.99 8.86 -4.32
CA LYS A 34 9.43 10.03 -5.09
C LYS A 34 10.21 9.62 -6.35
N ARG A 35 11.11 8.64 -6.24
CA ARG A 35 11.87 8.11 -7.39
C ARG A 35 10.96 7.45 -8.40
N LEU A 36 10.06 6.57 -7.96
CA LEU A 36 9.10 5.88 -8.83
C LEU A 36 8.22 6.88 -9.60
N ARG A 37 7.76 7.96 -8.94
CA ARG A 37 7.02 9.04 -9.60
C ARG A 37 7.84 9.69 -10.73
N GLY A 38 9.13 9.93 -10.50
CA GLY A 38 10.04 10.44 -11.52
C GLY A 38 10.26 9.49 -12.70
N SER A 39 10.11 8.18 -12.48
CA SER A 39 10.19 7.14 -13.51
C SER A 39 8.86 6.88 -14.23
N GLY A 40 7.84 7.73 -14.03
CA GLY A 40 6.54 7.63 -14.72
C GLY A 40 5.48 6.80 -13.99
N PHE A 41 5.73 6.33 -12.76
CA PHE A 41 4.70 5.67 -11.97
C PHE A 41 3.67 6.69 -11.47
N VAL A 42 2.40 6.33 -11.51
CA VAL A 42 1.33 7.10 -10.86
C VAL A 42 1.21 6.63 -9.42
N ILE A 43 1.44 7.55 -8.48
CA ILE A 43 1.40 7.27 -7.05
C ILE A 43 0.40 8.19 -6.38
N LYS A 44 -0.62 7.61 -5.75
CA LYS A 44 -1.65 8.34 -5.00
C LYS A 44 -1.75 7.82 -3.57
N ALA A 45 -1.83 8.73 -2.61
CA ALA A 45 -2.18 8.36 -1.24
C ALA A 45 -3.65 7.92 -1.21
N LEU A 46 -3.94 6.82 -0.52
CA LEU A 46 -5.28 6.26 -0.39
C LEU A 46 -5.88 6.65 0.96
N SER A 47 -5.31 6.11 2.03
CA SER A 47 -5.72 6.33 3.41
C SER A 47 -4.64 5.83 4.36
N LYS A 48 -4.96 5.78 5.65
CA LYS A 48 -4.19 5.03 6.63
C LYS A 48 -5.03 3.85 7.11
N ALA A 49 -4.38 2.75 7.46
CA ALA A 49 -5.02 1.56 8.01
C ALA A 49 -4.33 1.12 9.30
N SER A 50 -5.13 0.96 10.35
CA SER A 50 -4.65 0.45 11.63
C SER A 50 -4.84 -1.07 11.67
N VAL A 51 -3.76 -1.79 11.87
CA VAL A 51 -3.79 -3.25 12.09
C VAL A 51 -3.30 -3.59 13.51
N PRO A 52 -3.98 -4.51 14.20
CA PRO A 52 -3.62 -4.93 15.55
C PRO A 52 -2.38 -5.83 15.60
N SER A 53 -2.09 -6.57 14.52
CA SER A 53 -0.97 -7.52 14.52
C SER A 53 0.38 -6.85 14.24
N SER A 54 1.39 -7.25 15.00
CA SER A 54 2.81 -6.92 14.79
C SER A 54 3.52 -7.94 13.88
N GLU A 55 2.88 -9.06 13.54
CA GLU A 55 3.44 -10.07 12.64
C GLU A 55 3.18 -9.70 11.17
N ARG A 56 4.21 -9.81 10.33
CA ARG A 56 4.16 -9.36 8.93
C ARG A 56 3.05 -10.01 8.11
N GLU A 57 2.95 -11.34 8.17
CA GLU A 57 1.95 -12.08 7.40
C GLU A 57 0.53 -11.85 7.92
N ALA A 58 0.34 -11.82 9.23
CA ALA A 58 -0.98 -11.54 9.82
C ALA A 58 -1.43 -10.10 9.52
N ALA A 59 -0.51 -9.12 9.53
CA ALA A 59 -0.80 -7.76 9.08
C ALA A 59 -1.12 -7.72 7.59
N ARG A 60 -0.42 -8.49 6.74
CA ARG A 60 -0.66 -8.59 5.30
C ARG A 60 -2.09 -9.03 5.00
N VAL A 61 -2.52 -10.12 5.63
CA VAL A 61 -3.86 -10.69 5.43
C VAL A 61 -4.95 -9.71 5.86
N GLN A 62 -4.77 -9.04 7.00
CA GLN A 62 -5.74 -8.05 7.48
C GLN A 62 -5.80 -6.82 6.57
N LEU A 63 -4.66 -6.32 6.10
CA LEU A 63 -4.61 -5.21 5.15
C LEU A 63 -5.21 -5.58 3.80
N GLN A 64 -4.96 -6.80 3.31
CA GLN A 64 -5.59 -7.30 2.08
C GLN A 64 -7.11 -7.38 2.24
N GLY A 65 -7.62 -7.81 3.41
CA GLY A 65 -9.06 -7.80 3.70
C GLY A 65 -9.66 -6.39 3.68
N LEU A 66 -9.02 -5.44 4.37
CA LEU A 66 -9.44 -4.04 4.40
C LEU A 66 -9.46 -3.42 2.99
N ILE A 67 -8.39 -3.64 2.22
CA ILE A 67 -8.25 -3.10 0.87
C ILE A 67 -9.26 -3.76 -0.07
N ASN A 68 -9.50 -5.08 0.03
CA ASN A 68 -10.55 -5.73 -0.74
C ASN A 68 -11.93 -5.13 -0.45
N GLY A 69 -12.22 -4.76 0.80
CA GLY A 69 -13.44 -4.03 1.16
C GLY A 69 -13.50 -2.63 0.54
N MET A 70 -12.40 -1.87 0.57
CA MET A 70 -12.33 -0.53 -0.05
C MET A 70 -12.57 -0.56 -1.57
N PHE A 71 -12.19 -1.66 -2.22
CA PHE A 71 -12.32 -1.88 -3.66
C PHE A 71 -13.41 -2.90 -4.00
N GLU A 72 -14.37 -3.15 -3.09
CA GLU A 72 -15.40 -4.17 -3.29
C GLU A 72 -16.24 -3.92 -4.56
N GLN A 73 -16.58 -2.66 -4.81
CA GLN A 73 -17.31 -2.23 -6.00
C GLN A 73 -16.41 -1.93 -7.21
N ALA A 74 -15.08 -2.03 -7.05
CA ALA A 74 -14.17 -1.79 -8.14
C ALA A 74 -14.09 -3.04 -9.05
N PRO A 75 -14.01 -2.87 -10.38
CA PRO A 75 -13.85 -3.98 -11.31
C PRO A 75 -12.51 -4.72 -11.15
N TYR A 76 -11.60 -4.16 -10.36
CA TYR A 76 -10.28 -4.70 -10.11
C TYR A 76 -9.96 -4.65 -8.61
N ARG A 77 -9.48 -5.77 -8.07
CA ARG A 77 -9.02 -5.89 -6.69
C ARG A 77 -7.50 -5.77 -6.64
N PRO A 78 -6.94 -4.67 -6.12
CA PRO A 78 -5.50 -4.48 -6.08
C PRO A 78 -4.80 -5.45 -5.13
N ALA A 79 -3.67 -5.99 -5.58
CA ALA A 79 -2.77 -6.74 -4.71
C ALA A 79 -2.08 -5.79 -3.73
N VAL A 80 -1.87 -6.27 -2.50
CA VAL A 80 -1.22 -5.51 -1.43
C VAL A 80 0.24 -5.91 -1.29
N SER A 81 1.13 -4.92 -1.37
CA SER A 81 2.56 -5.08 -1.09
C SER A 81 2.91 -4.39 0.22
N LEU A 82 3.49 -5.14 1.15
CA LEU A 82 3.94 -4.60 2.42
C LEU A 82 5.36 -4.05 2.31
N VAL A 83 5.54 -2.83 2.80
CA VAL A 83 6.84 -2.21 3.00
C VAL A 83 7.07 -2.09 4.50
N TRP A 84 7.95 -2.93 5.03
CA TRP A 84 8.23 -3.07 6.46
C TRP A 84 9.62 -2.60 6.84
#